data_AF-A0A2V9V4D5-F1
#
_entry.id   AF-A0A2V9V4D5-F1
#
_cell.length_a   1.000
_cell.length_b   1.000
_cell.length_c   1.000
_cell.angle_alpha   90.00
_cell.angle_beta   90.00
_cell.angle_gamma   90.00
#
_symmetry.space_group_name_H-M   'P 1'
#
loop_
_entity.id
_entity.type
_entity.pdbx_description
1 polymer ?
#
loop_
_entity_poly.entity_id
_entity_poly.type
_entity_poly.pdbx_seq_one_letter_code
_entity_poly.pdbx_strand_id
1 'polypeptide(L)'
;MFSRTIRLEPGTTKNDDGREVTMTDGVYTLLRECVHGKRSDQHVFTRAGGNPVRDFRDTWANACHHAGIPGLLFHDLRRTAARNLRRAGIAEGVIMKIGGWRTRSVFERYAIVDQNDIAAAMKKLQASEQQADISYSSVTDKPKSGAVAKPPTVN
;
A
#
# COMPACT_ATOMS: atom_id res chain seq x y z
N MET A 1 19.22 -6.21 14.82
CA MET A 1 17.75 -6.11 14.84
C MET A 1 17.26 -6.20 13.40
N PHE A 2 16.28 -7.05 13.10
CA PHE A 2 15.73 -7.18 11.73
C PHE A 2 14.90 -5.93 11.40
N SER A 3 15.34 -5.17 10.40
CA SER A 3 14.70 -3.92 9.97
C SER A 3 13.29 -4.19 9.42
N ARG A 4 12.39 -3.21 9.55
CA ARG A 4 11.07 -3.22 8.90
C ARG A 4 11.10 -2.83 7.43
N THR A 5 12.31 -2.61 6.90
CA THR A 5 12.53 -2.08 5.57
C THR A 5 13.39 -3.05 4.76
N ILE A 6 12.94 -3.34 3.53
CA ILE A 6 13.73 -4.05 2.53
C ILE A 6 14.39 -3.00 1.64
N ARG A 7 15.71 -3.06 1.52
CA ARG A 7 16.49 -2.21 0.63
C ARG A 7 17.16 -3.05 -0.46
N LEU A 8 17.01 -2.61 -1.69
CA LEU A 8 17.76 -3.09 -2.85
C LEU A 8 18.68 -1.95 -3.25
N GLU A 9 19.99 -2.18 -3.18
CA GLU A 9 20.96 -1.15 -3.51
C GLU A 9 20.94 -0.85 -5.02
N PRO A 10 21.28 0.38 -5.44
CA PRO A 10 21.65 0.64 -6.83
C PRO A 10 22.68 -0.38 -7.31
N GLY A 11 22.63 -0.81 -8.56
CA GLY A 11 23.47 -1.89 -9.10
C GLY A 11 22.89 -3.29 -8.96
N THR A 12 21.91 -3.48 -8.07
CA THR A 12 21.38 -4.83 -7.77
C THR A 12 20.02 -5.11 -8.42
N THR A 13 19.43 -4.11 -9.09
CA THR A 13 18.15 -4.25 -9.77
C THR A 13 18.31 -4.20 -11.29
N LYS A 14 17.32 -4.74 -12.03
CA LYS A 14 17.32 -4.80 -13.50
C LYS A 14 17.63 -3.46 -14.18
N ASN A 15 17.31 -2.33 -13.53
CA ASN A 15 17.45 -1.01 -14.11
C ASN A 15 18.45 -0.13 -13.34
N ASP A 16 19.27 -0.71 -12.47
CA ASP A 16 20.25 0.01 -11.64
C ASP A 16 19.63 0.95 -10.58
N ASP A 17 18.32 1.19 -10.61
CA ASP A 17 17.61 1.97 -9.61
C ASP A 17 17.53 1.24 -8.26
N GLY A 18 18.05 1.88 -7.21
CA GLY A 18 17.84 1.44 -5.83
C GLY A 18 16.38 1.52 -5.42
N ARG A 19 15.98 0.68 -4.46
CA ARG A 19 14.59 0.58 -3.98
C ARG A 19 14.55 0.38 -2.48
N GLU A 20 13.65 1.09 -1.85
CA GLU A 20 13.34 0.88 -0.44
C GLU A 20 11.84 0.69 -0.28
N VAL A 21 11.45 -0.40 0.39
CA VAL A 21 10.05 -0.73 0.66
C VAL A 21 9.90 -1.10 2.12
N THR A 22 9.04 -0.36 2.83
CA THR A 22 8.61 -0.70 4.19
C THR A 22 7.63 -1.85 4.15
N MET A 23 7.89 -2.87 4.96
CA MET A 23 7.04 -4.06 5.06
C MET A 23 5.78 -3.76 5.86
N THR A 24 4.66 -4.35 5.42
CA THR A 24 3.47 -4.48 6.27
C THR A 24 3.74 -5.47 7.42
N ASP A 25 2.92 -5.46 8.46
CA ASP A 25 3.09 -6.39 9.60
C ASP A 25 3.05 -7.86 9.18
N GLY A 26 2.20 -8.22 8.21
CA GLY A 26 2.14 -9.58 7.68
C GLY A 26 3.45 -9.99 7.00
N VAL A 27 4.00 -9.15 6.13
CA VAL A 27 5.27 -9.43 5.44
C VAL A 27 6.43 -9.48 6.44
N TYR A 28 6.46 -8.54 7.39
CA TYR A 28 7.49 -8.51 8.44
C TYR A 28 7.49 -9.81 9.26
N THR A 29 6.32 -10.28 9.67
CA THR A 29 6.17 -11.51 10.46
C THR A 29 6.71 -12.72 9.69
N LEU A 30 6.32 -12.88 8.42
CA LEU A 30 6.75 -14.00 7.59
C LEU A 30 8.26 -13.96 7.31
N LEU A 31 8.80 -12.79 6.92
CA LEU A 31 10.22 -12.67 6.60
C LEU A 31 11.12 -12.80 7.83
N ARG A 32 10.65 -12.39 9.01
CA ARG A 32 11.36 -12.61 10.27
C ARG A 32 11.62 -14.11 10.49
N GLU A 33 10.63 -14.96 10.24
CA GLU A 33 10.80 -16.42 10.36
C GLU A 33 11.78 -16.95 9.31
N CYS A 34 11.77 -16.41 8.09
CA CYS A 34 12.73 -16.80 7.04
C CYS A 34 14.20 -16.50 7.38
N VAL A 35 14.46 -15.51 8.25
CA VAL A 35 15.81 -15.11 8.65
C VAL A 35 16.19 -15.53 10.07
N HIS A 36 15.28 -16.20 10.78
CA HIS A 36 15.55 -16.64 12.15
C HIS A 36 16.78 -17.56 12.19
N GLY A 37 17.72 -17.26 13.09
CA GLY A 37 18.98 -18.00 13.22
C GLY A 37 19.99 -17.80 12.08
N LYS A 38 19.73 -16.90 11.12
CA LYS A 38 20.64 -16.61 10.02
C LYS A 38 21.57 -15.44 10.31
N ARG A 39 22.76 -15.49 9.72
CA ARG A 39 23.70 -14.36 9.65
C ARG A 39 23.26 -13.36 8.58
N SER A 40 23.75 -12.12 8.68
CA SER A 40 23.40 -11.02 7.76
C SER A 40 23.87 -11.23 6.32
N ASP A 41 24.87 -12.08 6.09
CA ASP A 41 25.41 -12.43 4.77
C ASP A 41 24.70 -13.63 4.13
N GLN A 42 23.75 -14.25 4.82
CA GLN A 42 22.99 -15.38 4.31
C GLN A 42 21.71 -14.94 3.58
N HIS A 43 21.31 -15.74 2.60
CA HIS A 43 20.11 -15.47 1.81
C HIS A 43 18.84 -15.56 2.66
N VAL A 44 17.90 -14.65 2.41
CA VAL A 44 16.59 -14.64 3.09
C VAL A 44 15.82 -15.94 2.82
N PHE A 45 15.78 -16.39 1.57
CA PHE A 45 15.10 -17.63 1.18
C PHE A 45 16.11 -18.76 0.95
N THR A 46 16.01 -19.81 1.78
CA THR A 46 16.88 -21.00 1.73
C THR A 46 16.05 -22.27 1.80
N ARG A 47 16.55 -23.35 1.19
CA ARG A 47 16.04 -24.71 1.37
C ARG A 47 16.56 -25.31 2.68
N ALA A 48 16.06 -26.50 3.03
CA ALA A 48 16.64 -27.31 4.09
C ALA A 48 18.16 -27.48 3.85
N GLY A 49 18.96 -27.29 4.90
CA GLY A 49 20.43 -27.29 4.82
C GLY A 49 21.06 -25.94 4.43
N GLY A 50 20.28 -24.86 4.28
CA GLY A 50 20.81 -23.50 4.14
C GLY A 50 21.15 -23.06 2.71
N ASN A 51 20.97 -23.93 1.72
CA ASN A 51 21.21 -23.60 0.31
C ASN A 51 20.19 -22.56 -0.21
N PRO A 52 20.61 -21.57 -1.02
CA PRO A 52 19.71 -20.54 -1.52
C PRO A 52 18.66 -21.10 -2.49
N VAL A 53 17.45 -20.55 -2.45
CA VAL A 53 16.41 -20.85 -3.45
C VAL A 53 16.77 -20.16 -4.77
N ARG A 54 17.05 -20.95 -5.82
CA ARG A 54 17.36 -20.43 -7.18
C ARG A 54 16.17 -20.47 -8.13
N ASP A 55 15.36 -21.53 -8.04
CA ASP A 55 14.12 -21.69 -8.78
C ASP A 55 13.05 -22.16 -7.79
N PHE A 56 11.84 -21.62 -7.96
CA PHE A 56 10.68 -21.87 -7.11
C PHE A 56 9.41 -22.13 -7.94
N ARG A 57 9.51 -22.28 -9.27
CA ARG A 57 8.34 -22.42 -10.15
C ARG A 57 7.48 -23.64 -9.82
N ASP A 58 8.10 -24.79 -9.55
CA ASP A 58 7.36 -26.00 -9.16
C ASP A 58 6.69 -25.84 -7.79
N THR A 59 7.42 -25.24 -6.83
CA THR A 59 6.87 -24.91 -5.51
C THR A 59 5.68 -23.95 -5.62
N TRP A 60 5.76 -22.96 -6.51
CA TRP A 60 4.66 -22.03 -6.81
C TRP A 60 3.47 -22.75 -7.44
N ALA A 61 3.69 -23.58 -8.47
CA ALA A 61 2.63 -24.33 -9.13
C ALA A 61 1.89 -25.24 -8.13
N ASN A 62 2.62 -25.92 -7.26
CA ASN A 62 2.04 -26.74 -6.20
C ASN A 62 1.26 -25.89 -5.19
N ALA A 63 1.78 -24.73 -4.78
CA ALA A 63 1.05 -23.83 -3.89
C ALA A 63 -0.28 -23.35 -4.52
N CYS A 64 -0.24 -22.98 -5.80
CA CYS A 64 -1.43 -22.60 -6.57
C CYS A 64 -2.44 -23.75 -6.69
N HIS A 65 -1.98 -24.98 -6.90
CA HIS A 65 -2.85 -26.16 -6.93
C HIS A 65 -3.57 -26.37 -5.60
N HIS A 66 -2.84 -26.38 -4.48
CA HIS A 66 -3.43 -26.53 -3.15
C HIS A 66 -4.37 -25.38 -2.76
N ALA A 67 -4.11 -24.16 -3.28
CA ALA A 67 -4.99 -23.02 -3.10
C ALA A 67 -6.21 -23.00 -4.06
N GLY A 68 -6.37 -24.00 -4.94
CA GLY A 68 -7.49 -24.09 -5.88
C GLY A 68 -7.40 -23.13 -7.07
N ILE A 69 -6.22 -22.57 -7.36
CA ILE A 69 -5.98 -21.54 -8.39
C ILE A 69 -4.78 -21.90 -9.30
N PRO A 70 -4.73 -23.09 -9.92
CA PRO A 70 -3.54 -23.60 -10.62
C PRO A 70 -3.05 -22.72 -11.79
N GLY A 71 -3.90 -21.84 -12.34
CA GLY A 71 -3.53 -20.92 -13.42
C GLY A 71 -2.87 -19.61 -12.99
N LEU A 72 -2.71 -19.35 -11.67
CA LEU A 72 -2.14 -18.10 -11.19
C LEU A 72 -0.64 -18.03 -11.48
N LEU A 73 -0.22 -17.07 -12.32
CA LEU A 73 1.20 -16.82 -12.57
C LEU A 73 1.77 -15.96 -11.44
N PHE A 74 3.04 -16.18 -11.08
CA PHE A 74 3.69 -15.37 -10.04
C PHE A 74 3.68 -13.86 -10.38
N HIS A 75 3.80 -13.52 -11.66
CA HIS A 75 3.74 -12.14 -12.12
C HIS A 75 2.35 -11.50 -11.90
N ASP A 76 1.27 -12.27 -11.76
CA ASP A 76 -0.06 -11.74 -11.50
C ASP A 76 -0.17 -11.13 -10.10
N LEU A 77 0.64 -11.59 -9.13
CA LEU A 77 0.74 -10.96 -7.81
C LEU A 77 1.13 -9.48 -7.91
N ARG A 78 2.06 -9.16 -8.82
CA ARG A 78 2.49 -7.79 -9.08
C ARG A 78 1.38 -6.94 -9.70
N ARG A 79 0.51 -7.55 -10.53
CA ARG A 79 -0.67 -6.88 -11.08
C ARG A 79 -1.70 -6.60 -9.99
N THR A 80 -1.95 -7.59 -9.14
CA THR A 80 -2.86 -7.47 -7.99
C THR A 80 -2.38 -6.40 -7.01
N ALA A 81 -1.08 -6.33 -6.73
CA ALA A 81 -0.51 -5.27 -5.88
C ALA A 81 -0.78 -3.87 -6.45
N ALA A 82 -0.57 -3.65 -7.76
CA ALA A 82 -0.86 -2.36 -8.40
C ALA A 82 -2.33 -1.95 -8.22
N ARG A 83 -3.27 -2.88 -8.46
CA ARG A 83 -4.70 -2.66 -8.32
C ARG A 83 -5.09 -2.37 -6.86
N ASN A 84 -4.59 -3.16 -5.92
CA ASN A 84 -4.93 -3.02 -4.50
C ASN A 84 -4.44 -1.68 -3.94
N LEU A 85 -3.21 -1.26 -4.28
CA LEU A 85 -2.69 0.04 -3.85
C LEU A 85 -3.51 1.20 -4.44
N ARG A 86 -3.95 1.08 -5.70
CA ARG A 86 -4.83 2.09 -6.32
C ARG A 86 -6.19 2.16 -5.62
N ARG A 87 -6.81 1.01 -5.32
CA ARG A 87 -8.09 0.92 -4.58
C ARG A 87 -7.98 1.49 -3.16
N ALA A 88 -6.82 1.34 -2.53
CA ALA A 88 -6.49 2.00 -1.25
C ALA A 88 -6.35 3.53 -1.37
N GLY A 89 -6.41 4.10 -2.59
CA GLY A 89 -6.31 5.54 -2.83
C GLY A 89 -4.88 6.06 -2.84
N ILE A 90 -3.88 5.20 -2.97
CA ILE A 90 -2.48 5.61 -2.99
C ILE A 90 -2.16 6.26 -4.33
N ALA A 91 -1.49 7.42 -4.29
CA ALA A 91 -1.10 8.14 -5.49
C ALA A 91 -0.22 7.27 -6.39
N GLU A 92 -0.53 7.25 -7.69
CA GLU A 92 0.11 6.34 -8.63
C GLU A 92 1.62 6.53 -8.74
N GLY A 93 2.14 7.75 -8.55
CA GLY A 93 3.58 8.00 -8.47
C GLY A 93 4.26 7.26 -7.32
N VAL A 94 3.57 7.12 -6.17
CA VAL A 94 4.04 6.32 -5.03
C VAL A 94 3.97 4.83 -5.36
N ILE A 95 2.88 4.38 -5.98
CA ILE A 95 2.73 2.98 -6.42
C ILE A 95 3.84 2.61 -7.42
N MET A 96 4.13 3.48 -8.38
CA MET A 96 5.21 3.33 -9.36
C MET A 96 6.58 3.19 -8.69
N LYS A 97 6.86 3.97 -7.64
CA LYS A 97 8.08 3.84 -6.83
C LYS A 97 8.14 2.50 -6.08
N ILE A 98 7.06 2.13 -5.37
CA ILE A 98 6.98 0.89 -4.59
C ILE A 98 7.18 -0.33 -5.49
N GLY A 99 6.41 -0.42 -6.58
CA GLY A 99 6.51 -1.57 -7.47
C GLY A 99 7.76 -1.50 -8.35
N GLY A 100 8.21 -0.32 -8.74
CA GLY A 100 9.30 -0.17 -9.70
C GLY A 100 8.90 -0.24 -11.14
N TRP A 101 7.78 0.39 -11.45
CA TRP A 101 7.35 0.62 -12.81
C TRP A 101 7.98 1.94 -13.30
N ARG A 102 8.90 1.83 -14.27
CA ARG A 102 9.60 2.99 -14.81
C ARG A 102 8.71 3.86 -15.70
N THR A 103 7.88 3.23 -16.52
CA THR A 103 6.97 3.94 -17.41
C THR A 103 5.53 3.80 -16.95
N ARG A 104 4.79 4.89 -17.16
CA ARG A 104 3.36 4.96 -16.92
C ARG A 104 2.59 3.92 -17.73
N SER A 105 2.96 3.73 -19.00
CA SER A 105 2.35 2.73 -19.88
C SER A 105 2.45 1.29 -19.35
N VAL A 106 3.57 0.93 -18.70
CA VAL A 106 3.71 -0.40 -18.08
C VAL A 106 2.82 -0.51 -16.84
N PHE A 107 2.74 0.54 -16.03
CA PHE A 107 1.88 0.58 -14.85
C PHE A 107 0.39 0.48 -15.22
N GLU A 108 -0.05 1.20 -16.24
CA GLU A 108 -1.45 1.22 -16.70
C GLU A 108 -1.95 -0.15 -17.19
N ARG A 109 -1.06 -0.98 -17.78
CA ARG A 109 -1.39 -2.38 -18.12
C ARG A 109 -1.75 -3.26 -16.92
N TYR A 110 -1.39 -2.84 -15.70
CA TYR A 110 -1.65 -3.57 -14.47
C TYR A 110 -2.77 -2.95 -13.64
N ALA A 111 -2.87 -1.61 -13.66
CA ALA A 111 -3.86 -0.85 -12.93
C ALA A 111 -5.12 -0.57 -13.76
N ILE A 112 -5.67 -1.58 -14.45
CA ILE A 112 -6.90 -1.46 -15.23
C ILE A 112 -8.02 -0.99 -14.30
N VAL A 113 -8.67 0.12 -14.68
CA VAL A 113 -9.84 0.68 -13.99
C VAL A 113 -11.08 -0.08 -14.46
N ASP A 114 -11.89 -0.57 -13.52
CA ASP A 114 -13.21 -1.13 -13.81
C ASP A 114 -14.35 -0.18 -13.37
N GLN A 115 -15.60 -0.50 -13.72
CA GLN A 115 -16.76 0.32 -13.36
C GLN A 115 -16.96 0.45 -11.83
N ASN A 116 -16.55 -0.55 -11.06
CA ASN A 116 -16.65 -0.49 -9.60
C ASN A 116 -15.65 0.51 -9.03
N ASP A 117 -14.44 0.59 -9.61
CA ASP A 117 -13.45 1.59 -9.23
C ASP A 117 -13.97 3.02 -9.47
N ILE A 118 -14.70 3.25 -10.57
CA ILE A 118 -15.34 4.55 -10.87
C ILE A 118 -16.42 4.87 -9.83
N ALA A 119 -17.33 3.93 -9.57
CA ALA A 119 -18.39 4.11 -8.58
C ALA A 119 -17.84 4.35 -7.16
N ALA A 120 -16.79 3.63 -6.78
CA ALA A 120 -16.11 3.81 -5.50
C ALA A 120 -15.43 5.19 -5.40
N ALA A 121 -14.84 5.68 -6.50
CA ALA A 121 -14.23 7.00 -6.56
C ALA A 121 -15.28 8.11 -6.34
N MET A 122 -16.42 8.02 -7.02
CA MET A 122 -17.51 9.01 -6.84
C MET A 122 -18.09 8.99 -5.42
N LYS A 123 -18.24 7.80 -4.81
CA LYS A 123 -18.66 7.69 -3.41
C LYS A 123 -17.65 8.31 -2.43
N LYS A 124 -16.34 8.14 -2.67
CA LYS A 124 -15.30 8.77 -1.85
C LYS A 124 -15.32 10.29 -1.96
N LEU A 125 -15.54 10.83 -3.17
CA LEU A 125 -15.68 12.27 -3.38
C LEU A 125 -16.86 12.83 -2.57
N GLN A 126 -18.05 12.22 -2.71
CA GLN A 126 -19.25 12.64 -1.99
C GLN A 126 -19.05 12.60 -0.46
N ALA A 127 -18.40 11.56 0.06
CA ALA A 127 -18.09 11.46 1.50
C ALA A 127 -17.13 12.57 1.95
N SER A 128 -16.13 12.93 1.13
CA SER A 128 -15.19 14.01 1.45
C SER A 128 -15.85 15.40 1.47
N GLU A 129 -16.81 15.64 0.57
CA GLU A 129 -17.61 16.87 0.55
C GLU A 129 -18.49 16.97 1.80
N GLN A 130 -19.18 15.90 2.19
CA GLN A 130 -19.97 15.86 3.42
C GLN A 130 -19.11 16.09 4.67
N GLN A 131 -17.90 15.54 4.70
CA GLN A 131 -16.99 15.72 5.82
C GLN A 131 -16.44 17.15 5.91
N ALA A 132 -16.25 17.82 4.76
CA ALA A 132 -15.91 19.23 4.69
C ALA A 132 -17.06 20.13 5.16
N ASP A 133 -18.30 19.82 4.76
CA ASP A 133 -19.50 20.55 5.18
C ASP A 133 -19.77 20.42 6.69
N ILE A 134 -19.61 19.22 7.26
CA ILE A 134 -19.71 18.98 8.72
C ILE A 134 -18.63 19.75 9.48
N SER A 135 -17.40 19.74 8.98
CA SER A 135 -16.30 20.49 9.57
C SER A 135 -16.58 22.00 9.56
N TYR A 136 -17.06 22.55 8.44
CA TYR A 136 -17.37 23.97 8.30
C TYR A 136 -18.52 24.42 9.20
N SER A 137 -19.60 23.64 9.28
CA SER A 137 -20.75 23.95 10.14
C SER A 137 -20.41 23.89 11.64
N SER A 138 -19.55 22.95 12.06
CA SER A 138 -19.10 22.86 13.46
C SER A 138 -18.23 24.04 13.93
N VAL A 139 -17.60 24.77 13.00
CA VAL A 139 -16.78 25.96 13.29
C VAL A 139 -17.64 27.23 13.40
N THR A 140 -18.81 27.26 12.75
CA THR A 140 -19.68 28.45 12.72
C THR A 140 -20.68 28.56 13.88
N ASP A 141 -20.84 27.53 14.70
CA ASP A 141 -21.67 27.58 15.92
C ASP A 141 -20.91 28.21 17.10
N LYS A 142 -20.75 29.55 17.06
CA LYS A 142 -20.52 30.34 18.29
C LYS A 142 -21.86 30.54 19.01
N PRO A 143 -21.96 30.31 20.34
CA PRO A 143 -23.17 30.66 21.08
C PRO A 143 -23.39 32.17 21.01
N LYS A 144 -24.59 32.58 20.61
CA LYS A 144 -25.03 33.98 20.65
C LYS A 144 -24.98 34.47 22.10
N SER A 145 -23.95 35.23 22.44
CA SER A 145 -23.86 35.94 23.72
C SER A 145 -24.95 37.00 23.82
N GLY A 146 -25.90 36.77 24.73
CA GLY A 146 -26.38 37.72 25.73
C GLY A 146 -26.89 39.09 25.27
N ALA A 147 -28.19 39.31 25.48
CA ALA A 147 -28.87 40.59 25.35
C ALA A 147 -28.13 41.76 26.05
N VAL A 148 -28.03 42.89 25.35
CA VAL A 148 -27.51 44.16 25.86
C VAL A 148 -28.53 44.78 26.83
N ALA A 149 -28.15 44.92 28.09
CA ALA A 149 -28.92 45.65 29.09
C ALA A 149 -28.85 47.16 28.81
N LYS A 150 -30.02 47.81 28.80
CA LYS A 150 -30.21 49.26 28.62
C LYS A 150 -29.81 50.00 29.90
N PRO A 151 -29.10 51.14 29.83
CA PRO A 151 -28.68 51.86 31.04
C PRO A 151 -29.86 52.61 31.69
N PRO A 152 -29.87 52.77 33.03
CA PRO A 152 -30.96 53.47 33.71
C PRO A 152 -30.82 54.98 33.54
N THR A 153 -31.92 55.61 33.14
CA THR A 153 -32.15 57.05 33.25
C THR A 153 -32.37 57.41 34.72
N VAL A 154 -31.62 58.39 35.24
CA VAL A 154 -31.90 59.02 36.52
C VAL A 154 -32.18 60.50 36.25
N ASN A 155 -33.25 60.98 36.88
CA ASN A 155 -33.76 62.37 36.83
C ASN A 155 -32.74 63.40 37.32
#